data_AF-A0A1M3DSQ2-F1
#
_entry.id   AF-A0A1M3DSQ2-F1
#
_cell.length_a   1.000
_cell.length_b   1.000
_cell.length_c   1.000
_cell.angle_alpha   90.00
_cell.angle_beta   90.00
_cell.angle_gamma   90.00
#
_symmetry.space_group_name_H-M   'P 1'
#
loop_
_entity.id
_entity.type
_entity.pdbx_description
1 polymer ?
#
loop_
_entity_poly.entity_id
_entity_poly.type
_entity_poly.pdbx_seq_one_letter_code
_entity_poly.pdbx_strand_id
1 'polypeptide(L)' 'MSSQRSVLEKLHEQLTLILLERIKEGDSTPALLSVARQFLKDNGIESLPTPGSHMSALFDNIQSYDLDDAH' A
#
# COMPACT_ATOMS: atom_id res chain seq x y z
N MET A 1 -1.83 9.12 -31.59
CA MET A 1 -2.40 8.49 -30.37
C MET A 1 -1.28 8.35 -29.32
N SER A 2 -0.71 9.48 -28.87
CA SER A 2 0.61 9.45 -28.20
C SER A 2 0.75 10.45 -27.04
N SER A 3 -0.15 11.44 -26.89
CA SER A 3 -0.02 12.44 -25.82
C SER A 3 -0.63 12.00 -24.48
N GLN A 4 -1.70 11.22 -24.50
CA GLN A 4 -2.43 10.85 -23.27
C GLN A 4 -1.68 9.80 -22.45
N ARG A 5 -1.04 8.82 -23.10
CA ARG A 5 -0.24 7.80 -22.39
C ARG A 5 0.99 8.40 -21.72
N SER A 6 1.72 9.28 -22.40
CA SER A 6 2.91 9.91 -21.83
C SER A 6 2.58 10.88 -20.68
N VAL A 7 1.41 11.52 -20.73
CA VAL A 7 0.91 12.32 -19.60
C VAL A 7 0.56 11.42 -18.41
N LEU A 8 -0.09 10.29 -18.65
CA LEU A 8 -0.43 9.33 -17.60
C LEU A 8 0.82 8.71 -16.96
N GLU A 9 1.81 8.31 -17.77
CA GLU A 9 3.10 7.78 -17.28
C GLU A 9 3.82 8.78 -16.36
N LYS A 10 3.91 10.05 -16.78
CA LYS A 10 4.51 11.10 -15.95
C LYS A 10 3.73 11.35 -14.67
N LEU A 11 2.40 11.27 -14.72
CA LEU A 11 1.57 11.40 -13.53
C LEU A 11 1.84 10.26 -12.54
N HIS A 12 1.91 9.01 -13.02
CA HIS A 12 2.23 7.85 -12.18
C HIS A 12 3.63 7.97 -11.57
N GLU A 13 4.62 8.43 -12.34
CA GLU A 13 5.98 8.65 -11.85
C GLU A 13 6.00 9.68 -10.70
N GLN A 14 5.43 10.86 -10.93
CA GLN A 14 5.41 11.94 -9.93
C GLN A 14 4.61 11.54 -8.69
N LEU A 15 3.47 10.88 -8.87
CA LEU A 15 2.64 10.41 -7.76
C LEU A 15 3.38 9.38 -6.90
N THR A 16 4.08 8.44 -7.54
CA THR A 16 4.89 7.43 -6.85
C THR A 16 6.02 8.07 -6.04
N LEU A 17 6.73 9.05 -6.63
CA LEU A 17 7.81 9.77 -5.95
C LEU A 17 7.31 10.50 -4.70
N ILE A 18 6.21 11.26 -4.80
CA ILE A 18 5.63 12.01 -3.68
C ILE A 18 5.18 11.07 -2.56
N LEU A 19 4.50 9.97 -2.91
CA LEU A 19 4.06 8.99 -1.91
C LEU A 19 5.25 8.34 -1.20
N LEU A 20 6.30 8.01 -1.94
CA LEU A 20 7.51 7.40 -1.38
C LEU A 20 8.26 8.34 -0.44
N GLU A 21 8.44 9.60 -0.84
CA GLU A 21 9.14 10.62 -0.04
C GLU A 21 8.45 10.81 1.31
N ARG A 22 7.14 11.06 1.30
CA ARG A 22 6.37 11.25 2.54
C ARG A 22 6.35 10.03 3.46
N ILE A 23 6.37 8.81 2.90
CA ILE A 23 6.45 7.58 3.71
C ILE A 23 7.82 7.46 4.37
N LYS A 24 8.90 7.77 3.66
CA LYS A 24 10.26 7.72 4.20
C LYS A 24 10.53 8.79 5.25
N GLU A 25 9.96 9.97 5.10
CA GLU A 25 10.11 11.08 6.06
C GLU A 25 9.32 10.85 7.36
N GLY A 26 8.41 9.88 7.38
CA GLY A 26 7.57 9.60 8.56
C GLY A 26 6.42 10.59 8.75
N ASP A 27 6.23 11.56 7.85
CA ASP A 27 5.14 12.55 7.86
C ASP A 27 3.90 12.06 7.09
N SER A 28 3.70 10.74 7.05
CA SER A 28 2.58 10.13 6.33
C SER A 28 1.33 10.04 7.19
N THR A 29 0.27 10.74 6.77
CA THR A 29 -1.05 10.58 7.37
C THR A 29 -1.63 9.18 7.05
N PRO A 30 -2.56 8.65 7.88
CA PRO A 30 -3.26 7.40 7.58
C PRO A 30 -3.98 7.41 6.22
N ALA A 31 -4.47 8.58 5.81
CA ALA A 31 -5.07 8.78 4.49
C ALA A 31 -4.03 8.58 3.38
N LEU A 32 -2.83 9.17 3.52
CA LEU A 32 -1.75 9.02 2.55
C LEU A 32 -1.28 7.57 2.41
N LEU A 33 -1.10 6.86 3.53
CA LEU A 33 -0.75 5.43 3.53
C LEU A 33 -1.83 4.58 2.84
N SER A 34 -3.09 4.97 2.99
CA SER A 34 -4.20 4.29 2.32
C SER A 34 -4.22 4.55 0.81
N VAL A 35 -3.92 5.79 0.39
CA VAL A 35 -3.76 6.12 -1.03
C VAL A 35 -2.58 5.37 -1.63
N ALA A 36 -1.43 5.29 -0.95
CA ALA A 36 -0.26 4.54 -1.42
C ALA A 36 -0.58 3.05 -1.62
N ARG A 37 -1.22 2.42 -0.63
CA ARG A 37 -1.68 1.03 -0.74
C ARG A 37 -2.65 0.83 -1.91
N GLN A 38 -3.62 1.73 -2.07
CA GLN A 38 -4.59 1.63 -3.16
C GLN A 38 -3.93 1.80 -4.52
N PHE A 39 -3.02 2.77 -4.67
CA PHE A 39 -2.27 2.99 -5.90
C PHE A 39 -1.47 1.74 -6.30
N LEU A 40 -0.78 1.10 -5.34
CA LEU A 40 -0.08 -0.15 -5.60
C LEU A 40 -1.04 -1.24 -6.10
N LYS A 41 -2.17 -1.44 -5.41
CA LYS A 41 -3.19 -2.42 -5.79
C LYS A 41 -3.78 -2.16 -7.18
N ASP A 42 -4.11 -0.91 -7.49
CA ASP A 42 -4.68 -0.51 -8.79
C ASP A 42 -3.69 -0.74 -9.94
N ASN A 43 -2.38 -0.77 -9.65
CA ASN A 43 -1.32 -1.09 -10.60
C ASN A 43 -0.87 -2.57 -10.52
N GLY A 44 -1.62 -3.44 -9.84
CA GLY A 44 -1.35 -4.87 -9.75
C GLY A 44 -0.19 -5.25 -8.82
N ILE A 45 0.30 -4.31 -8.01
CA ILE A 45 1.31 -4.56 -6.99
C ILE A 45 0.58 -4.93 -5.70
N GLU A 46 0.42 -6.23 -5.50
CA GLU A 46 -0.15 -6.79 -4.28
C GLU A 46 0.97 -7.40 -3.42
N SER A 47 0.87 -7.20 -2.12
CA SER A 47 1.74 -7.87 -1.17
C SER A 47 1.01 -9.12 -0.69
N LEU A 48 1.61 -10.29 -0.90
CA LEU A 48 1.13 -11.54 -0.31
C LEU A 48 1.88 -11.77 1.00
N PRO A 49 1.19 -12.15 2.10
CA PRO A 49 1.87 -12.53 3.33
C PRO A 49 2.79 -13.73 3.06
N THR A 50 4.10 -13.52 3.15
CA THR A 50 5.07 -14.61 3.11
C THR A 50 5.46 -15.01 4.53
N PRO A 51 5.76 -16.30 4.80
CA PRO A 51 6.15 -16.75 6.14
C PRO A 51 7.34 -15.94 6.67
N GLY A 52 7.21 -15.45 7.91
CA GLY A 52 8.25 -14.63 8.55
C GLY A 52 8.27 -13.15 8.15
N SER A 53 7.37 -12.70 7.26
CA SER A 53 7.19 -11.28 6.98
C SER A 53 6.43 -10.56 8.09
N HIS A 54 6.64 -9.25 8.24
CA HIS A 54 5.86 -8.40 9.13
C HIS A 54 4.35 -8.48 8.84
N MET A 55 3.98 -8.73 7.58
CA MET A 55 2.58 -8.85 7.19
C MET A 55 1.96 -10.18 7.61
N SER A 56 2.74 -11.28 7.60
CA SER A 56 2.31 -12.55 8.21
C SER A 56 2.08 -12.37 9.70
N ALA A 57 3.02 -11.75 10.41
CA ALA A 57 2.87 -11.50 11.85
C ALA A 57 1.62 -10.65 12.16
N LEU A 58 1.33 -9.62 11.35
CA LEU A 58 0.12 -8.82 11.50
C LEU A 58 -1.15 -9.65 11.25
N PHE A 59 -1.16 -10.46 10.19
CA PHE A 59 -2.29 -11.35 9.86
C PHE A 59 -2.57 -12.34 11.00
N ASP A 60 -1.53 -13.00 11.51
CA ASP A 60 -1.63 -13.97 12.61
C ASP A 60 -2.19 -13.32 13.89
N ASN A 61 -1.74 -12.09 14.21
CA ASN A 61 -2.26 -11.34 15.35
C ASN A 61 -3.75 -11.01 15.16
N ILE A 62 -4.17 -10.52 13.99
CA ILE A 62 -5.59 -10.20 13.74
C ILE A 62 -6.47 -11.46 13.86
N GLN A 63 -6.02 -12.60 13.32
CA GLN A 63 -6.76 -13.87 13.44
C GLN A 63 -6.92 -14.33 14.89
N SER A 64 -5.95 -14.07 15.75
CA SER A 64 -6.07 -14.41 17.18
C SER A 64 -7.15 -13.60 17.91
N TYR A 65 -7.48 -12.40 17.44
CA TYR A 65 -8.56 -11.58 18.03
C TYR A 65 -9.96 -12.01 17.58
N ASP A 66 -10.11 -12.58 16.38
CA ASP A 66 -11.42 -12.90 15.77
C ASP A 66 -11.95 -14.29 16.18
N LEU A 67 -11.16 -15.08 16.92
CA LEU A 67 -11.51 -16.45 17.34
C LEU A 67 -11.88 -16.57 18.83
N ASP A 68 -11.62 -15.55 19.63
CA ASP A 68 -11.86 -15.57 21.09
C ASP A 68 -13.14 -14.80 21.52
N ASP A 69 -13.81 -14.08 20.60
CA ASP A 69 -15.08 -13.35 20.83
C ASP A 69 -16.34 -14.16 20.48
N ALA A 70 -16.24 -15.50 20.51
CA ALA A 70 -17.38 -16.42 20.45
C ALA A 70 -17.66 -17.05 21.83
N HIS A 71 -17.90 -16.21 22.84
CA HIS A 71 -18.48 -16.60 24.13
C HIS A 71 -19.73 -15.79 24.47
#